data_AF-A0A349BZI7-F1
#
_entry.id   AF-A0A349BZI7-F1
#
_cell.length_a   1.000
_cell.length_b   1.000
_cell.length_c   1.000
_cell.angle_alpha   90.00
_cell.angle_beta   90.00
_cell.angle_gamma   90.00
#
_symmetry.space_group_name_H-M   'P 1'
#
loop_
_entity.id
_entity.type
_entity.pdbx_description
1 polymer ?
#
loop_
_entity_poly.entity_id
_entity_poly.type
_entity_poly.pdbx_seq_one_letter_code
_entity_poly.pdbx_strand_id
1 'polypeptide(L)'
;MFHIIVNPGSCSGRGLENWHKIEPRFQENGEAYKVYCSSIDKTIRELAAEITTNKVDAANKADASGTEDVIKLVVLGGDGSVNEAVNGIRDFQKTRLGFIPVGSGNDLSLSLGLPDDRDRIIDRILKGEVVRSVDVGELITHNRSCELDPVSHEPIPGLQEPHKSGEHWLFNISSGIGFDAAICQQAVISPFKKILNRLSLGKLIYISVAIRLIMTSPMVPMRITLRGDDGSSRICSRRGLLAVCMNQTYEGGGFMFCPGSSDQDRQVDMCMAGDINRLNFFHIFPKVYKGGHVGMKGIRTARCRSMTIETGQPLWVHTDGEVNFKSSRITLGVYPEKLQLML
;
A
#
# COMPACT_ATOMS: atom_id res chain seq x y z
N MET A 1 25.98 6.11 3.66
CA MET A 1 25.48 6.99 2.57
C MET A 1 23.97 6.81 2.48
N PHE A 2 23.22 7.88 2.28
CA PHE A 2 21.77 7.84 2.00
C PHE A 2 21.47 7.83 0.51
N HIS A 3 20.52 7.01 0.08
CA HIS A 3 19.93 7.06 -1.26
C HIS A 3 18.52 7.62 -1.17
N ILE A 4 18.27 8.79 -1.73
CA ILE A 4 16.95 9.45 -1.68
C ILE A 4 16.26 9.27 -3.01
N ILE A 5 15.10 8.60 -3.02
CA ILE A 5 14.19 8.59 -4.15
C ILE A 5 13.12 9.67 -3.95
N VAL A 6 13.04 10.59 -4.91
CA VAL A 6 12.05 11.66 -4.98
C VAL A 6 11.09 11.36 -6.12
N ASN A 7 9.78 11.38 -5.84
CA ASN A 7 8.76 11.42 -6.88
C ASN A 7 8.42 12.88 -7.22
N PRO A 8 8.87 13.44 -8.35
CA PRO A 8 8.62 14.84 -8.67
C PRO A 8 7.13 15.17 -8.82
N GLY A 9 6.33 14.19 -9.30
CA GLY A 9 4.89 14.32 -9.50
C GLY A 9 4.06 14.30 -8.21
N SER A 10 4.65 13.92 -7.08
CA SER A 10 3.97 13.92 -5.78
C SER A 10 3.52 15.33 -5.35
N CYS A 11 2.58 15.41 -4.40
CA CYS A 11 2.07 16.68 -3.87
C CYS A 11 1.56 17.66 -4.95
N SER A 12 0.86 17.14 -5.97
CA SER A 12 0.41 17.91 -7.14
C SER A 12 1.55 18.56 -7.94
N GLY A 13 2.66 17.81 -8.13
CA GLY A 13 3.83 18.26 -8.90
C GLY A 13 4.85 19.09 -8.11
N ARG A 14 4.78 19.07 -6.77
CA ARG A 14 5.69 19.81 -5.88
C ARG A 14 6.71 18.91 -5.18
N GLY A 15 6.87 17.67 -5.63
CA GLY A 15 7.77 16.71 -4.98
C GLY A 15 9.22 17.20 -4.93
N LEU A 16 9.71 17.73 -6.06
CA LEU A 16 11.08 18.26 -6.15
C LEU A 16 11.28 19.55 -5.35
N GLU A 17 10.26 20.43 -5.34
CA GLU A 17 10.28 21.64 -4.50
C GLU A 17 10.35 21.28 -3.00
N ASN A 18 9.63 20.24 -2.57
CA ASN A 18 9.72 19.75 -1.20
C ASN A 18 11.12 19.19 -0.89
N TRP A 19 11.73 18.47 -1.83
CA TRP A 19 13.10 18.00 -1.65
C TRP A 19 14.08 19.17 -1.41
N HIS A 20 14.03 20.23 -2.22
CA HIS A 20 14.93 21.37 -2.03
C HIS A 20 14.79 22.07 -0.67
N LYS A 21 13.61 21.99 -0.03
CA LYS A 21 13.40 22.49 1.33
C LYS A 21 14.00 21.57 2.40
N ILE A 22 14.14 20.28 2.10
CA ILE A 22 14.63 19.25 3.02
C ILE A 22 16.13 19.02 2.87
N GLU A 23 16.67 19.19 1.66
CA GLU A 23 18.06 18.94 1.31
C GLU A 23 19.08 19.61 2.25
N PRO A 24 18.90 20.86 2.71
CA PRO A 24 19.82 21.48 3.67
C PRO A 24 20.05 20.64 4.94
N ARG A 25 19.03 19.90 5.42
CA ARG A 25 19.17 19.03 6.60
C ARG A 25 20.11 17.85 6.34
N PHE A 26 20.07 17.29 5.13
CA PHE A 26 20.99 16.22 4.73
C PHE A 26 22.42 16.75 4.54
N GLN A 27 22.56 17.99 4.04
CA GLN A 27 23.86 18.66 3.94
C GLN A 27 24.46 18.95 5.32
N GLU A 28 23.66 19.48 6.24
CA GLU A 28 24.05 19.78 7.63
C GLU A 28 24.44 18.52 8.41
N ASN A 29 23.80 17.38 8.15
CA ASN A 29 24.13 16.10 8.78
C ASN A 29 25.53 15.58 8.40
N GLY A 30 26.11 16.04 7.29
CA GLY A 30 27.46 15.69 6.85
C GLY A 30 27.64 14.25 6.32
N GLU A 31 26.64 13.38 6.41
CA GLU A 31 26.67 12.06 5.78
C GLU A 31 26.44 12.16 4.26
N ALA A 32 27.25 11.46 3.48
CA ALA A 32 27.11 11.42 2.03
C ALA A 32 25.71 10.95 1.61
N TYR A 33 25.14 11.56 0.58
CA TYR A 33 23.86 11.18 0.03
C TYR A 33 23.80 11.31 -1.50
N LYS A 34 22.88 10.58 -2.13
CA LYS A 34 22.62 10.64 -3.57
C LYS A 34 21.12 10.69 -3.83
N VAL A 35 20.69 11.60 -4.70
CA VAL A 35 19.28 11.84 -5.02
C VAL A 35 18.94 11.24 -6.38
N TYR A 36 17.79 10.57 -6.45
CA TYR A 36 17.25 9.93 -7.63
C TYR A 36 15.82 10.44 -7.84
N CYS A 37 15.52 10.94 -9.04
CA CYS A 37 14.16 11.35 -9.38
C CYS A 37 13.51 10.26 -10.23
N SER A 38 12.30 9.83 -9.85
CA SER A 38 11.51 8.95 -10.71
C SER A 38 10.99 9.72 -11.93
N SER A 39 10.78 9.00 -13.02
CA SER A 39 10.21 9.51 -14.27
C SER A 39 9.29 8.46 -14.90
N ILE A 40 8.69 8.78 -16.04
CA ILE A 40 7.89 7.81 -16.80
C ILE A 40 8.72 6.63 -17.32
N ASP A 41 10.00 6.87 -17.62
CA ASP A 41 10.95 5.86 -18.13
C ASP A 41 11.66 5.11 -17.00
N LYS A 42 11.57 5.60 -15.77
CA LYS A 42 12.26 5.03 -14.62
C LYS A 42 11.46 5.20 -13.34
N THR A 43 10.77 4.13 -12.97
CA THR A 43 9.87 4.08 -11.82
C THR A 43 10.63 4.07 -10.49
N ILE A 44 9.92 4.33 -9.39
CA ILE A 44 10.48 4.23 -8.04
C ILE A 44 10.89 2.78 -7.75
N ARG A 45 10.08 1.83 -8.23
CA ARG A 45 10.36 0.39 -8.13
C ARG A 45 11.70 0.02 -8.77
N GLU A 46 11.96 0.50 -9.99
CA GLU A 46 13.21 0.21 -10.71
C GLU A 46 14.41 0.87 -10.03
N LEU A 47 14.26 2.12 -9.56
CA LEU A 47 15.30 2.80 -8.79
C LEU A 47 15.63 2.04 -7.49
N ALA A 48 14.62 1.64 -6.72
CA ALA A 48 14.81 0.88 -5.50
C ALA A 48 15.47 -0.48 -5.79
N ALA A 49 15.09 -1.15 -6.87
CA ALA A 49 15.74 -2.38 -7.31
C ALA A 49 17.22 -2.16 -7.65
N GLU A 50 17.55 -1.14 -8.44
CA GLU A 50 18.93 -0.85 -8.80
C GLU A 50 19.80 -0.50 -7.58
N ILE A 51 19.27 0.31 -6.66
CA ILE A 51 19.96 0.72 -5.43
C ILE A 51 20.21 -0.49 -4.53
N THR A 52 19.24 -1.41 -4.44
CA THR A 52 19.30 -2.56 -3.51
C THR A 52 19.91 -3.83 -4.11
N THR A 53 20.16 -3.87 -5.43
CA THR A 53 20.84 -5.00 -6.09
C THR A 53 22.35 -4.81 -6.06
N ASN A 54 23.01 -5.12 -4.93
CA ASN A 54 24.47 -5.28 -4.75
C ASN A 54 25.38 -4.58 -5.78
N LYS A 55 25.11 -3.30 -6.04
CA LYS A 55 26.05 -2.33 -6.58
C LYS A 55 26.19 -1.28 -5.49
N VAL A 56 26.78 -1.72 -4.39
CA VAL A 56 27.59 -0.81 -3.58
C VAL A 56 28.55 -0.21 -4.60
N ASP A 57 28.36 1.09 -4.89
CA ASP A 57 29.29 1.84 -5.72
C ASP A 57 30.70 1.47 -5.25
N ALA A 58 31.60 1.13 -6.18
CA ALA A 58 32.98 0.70 -5.92
C ALA A 58 33.85 1.74 -5.14
N ALA A 59 33.22 2.79 -4.60
CA ALA A 59 33.77 3.79 -3.70
C ALA A 59 33.66 3.41 -2.22
N ASN A 60 32.74 2.53 -1.81
CA ASN A 60 32.70 1.99 -0.45
C ASN A 60 33.46 0.67 -0.43
N LYS A 61 34.78 0.75 -0.37
CA LYS A 61 35.56 -0.36 0.19
C LYS A 61 35.08 -0.53 1.63
N ALA A 62 34.64 -1.74 1.95
CA ALA A 62 34.38 -2.21 3.31
C ALA A 62 35.28 -1.46 4.31
N ASP A 63 34.64 -0.78 5.25
CA ASP A 63 35.34 -0.33 6.43
C ASP A 63 35.98 -1.54 7.12
N ALA A 64 37.12 -1.34 7.76
CA ALA A 64 37.94 -2.40 8.37
C ALA A 64 37.23 -3.15 9.53
N SER A 65 35.93 -2.94 9.73
CA SER A 65 35.06 -3.48 10.77
C SER A 65 34.31 -4.75 10.36
N GLY A 66 34.25 -5.08 9.05
CA GLY A 66 33.60 -6.31 8.57
C GLY A 66 32.07 -6.31 8.66
N THR A 67 31.42 -5.15 8.87
CA THR A 67 29.97 -5.02 8.75
C THR A 67 29.55 -4.99 7.28
N GLU A 68 28.58 -5.83 6.90
CA GLU A 68 27.97 -5.75 5.56
C GLU A 68 27.39 -4.34 5.32
N ASP A 69 27.62 -3.79 4.12
CA ASP A 69 27.15 -2.45 3.76
C ASP A 69 25.62 -2.36 3.84
N VAL A 70 25.14 -1.59 4.82
CA VAL A 70 23.72 -1.28 4.99
C VAL A 70 23.31 -0.17 4.03
N ILE A 71 22.20 -0.39 3.32
CA ILE A 71 21.61 0.56 2.38
C ILE A 71 20.57 1.40 3.12
N LYS A 72 20.83 2.71 3.27
CA LYS A 72 19.86 3.68 3.82
C LYS A 72 19.04 4.29 2.67
N LEU A 73 17.92 3.67 2.35
CA LEU A 73 17.00 4.13 1.31
C LEU A 73 15.96 5.08 1.91
N VAL A 74 15.82 6.29 1.39
CA VAL A 74 14.83 7.28 1.83
C VAL A 74 13.87 7.57 0.69
N VAL A 75 12.56 7.48 0.94
CA VAL A 75 11.52 7.79 -0.04
C VAL A 75 10.79 9.06 0.37
N LEU A 76 10.85 10.08 -0.50
CA LEU A 76 10.07 11.30 -0.39
C LEU A 76 8.83 11.17 -1.28
N GLY A 77 7.67 10.92 -0.67
CA GLY A 77 6.43 10.70 -1.43
C GLY A 77 5.19 10.51 -0.58
N GLY A 78 4.20 9.79 -1.12
CA GLY A 78 3.03 9.29 -0.39
C GLY A 78 3.06 7.77 -0.28
N ASP A 79 1.96 7.18 0.19
CA ASP A 79 1.83 5.74 0.43
C ASP A 79 2.20 4.89 -0.82
N GLY A 80 1.70 5.27 -2.00
CA GLY A 80 2.02 4.59 -3.27
C GLY A 80 3.51 4.65 -3.64
N SER A 81 4.21 5.75 -3.34
CA SER A 81 5.66 5.85 -3.59
C SER A 81 6.46 4.92 -2.69
N VAL A 82 6.02 4.75 -1.44
CA VAL A 82 6.61 3.77 -0.52
C VAL A 82 6.30 2.35 -0.99
N ASN A 83 5.07 2.08 -1.44
CA ASN A 83 4.68 0.79 -2.00
C ASN A 83 5.54 0.38 -3.20
N GLU A 84 5.74 1.30 -4.16
CA GLU A 84 6.61 1.06 -5.32
C GLU A 84 8.04 0.74 -4.89
N ALA A 85 8.59 1.51 -3.94
CA ALA A 85 9.94 1.28 -3.44
C ALA A 85 10.07 -0.09 -2.79
N VAL A 86 9.12 -0.48 -1.92
CA VAL A 86 9.12 -1.78 -1.25
C VAL A 86 9.01 -2.95 -2.24
N ASN A 87 8.22 -2.80 -3.30
CA ASN A 87 8.16 -3.78 -4.40
C ASN A 87 9.43 -3.83 -5.27
N GLY A 88 10.34 -2.87 -5.08
CA GLY A 88 11.64 -2.80 -5.74
C GLY A 88 12.80 -3.33 -4.89
N ILE A 89 12.69 -3.27 -3.55
CA ILE A 89 13.74 -3.73 -2.63
C ILE A 89 14.08 -5.21 -2.89
N ARG A 90 15.37 -5.50 -3.10
CA ARG A 90 15.86 -6.87 -3.35
C ARG A 90 16.41 -7.59 -2.13
N ASP A 91 16.81 -6.84 -1.10
CA ASP A 91 17.35 -7.38 0.14
C ASP A 91 16.81 -6.56 1.32
N PHE A 92 15.81 -7.10 2.03
CA PHE A 92 15.19 -6.42 3.18
C PHE A 92 16.10 -6.42 4.41
N GLN A 93 17.05 -7.36 4.51
CA GLN A 93 17.95 -7.45 5.66
C GLN A 93 19.00 -6.35 5.62
N LYS A 94 19.44 -5.96 4.42
CA LYS A 94 20.43 -4.89 4.21
C LYS A 94 19.82 -3.51 3.98
N THR A 95 18.52 -3.43 3.72
CA THR A 95 17.86 -2.15 3.40
C THR A 95 17.12 -1.59 4.62
N ARG A 96 17.54 -0.40 5.05
CA ARG A 96 16.81 0.44 6.00
C ARG A 96 16.04 1.50 5.24
N LEU A 97 14.73 1.55 5.43
CA LEU A 97 13.83 2.46 4.75
C LEU A 97 13.48 3.66 5.65
N GLY A 98 13.70 4.87 5.13
CA GLY A 98 13.13 6.11 5.64
C GLY A 98 11.97 6.56 4.76
N PHE A 99 10.90 7.06 5.37
CA PHE A 99 9.76 7.62 4.66
C PHE A 99 9.53 9.06 5.11
N ILE A 100 9.57 10.00 4.16
CA ILE A 100 9.23 11.40 4.41
C ILE A 100 7.88 11.68 3.71
N PRO A 101 6.78 11.81 4.46
CA PRO A 101 5.46 12.03 3.90
C PRO A 101 5.35 13.45 3.31
N VAL A 102 5.05 13.53 2.02
CA VAL A 102 4.70 14.77 1.31
C VAL A 102 3.37 14.66 0.55
N GLY A 103 2.71 13.50 0.64
CA GLY A 103 1.42 13.22 0.02
C GLY A 103 0.23 13.73 0.84
N SER A 104 -0.97 13.49 0.31
CA SER A 104 -2.25 13.81 0.96
C SER A 104 -2.95 12.59 1.59
N GLY A 105 -2.53 11.37 1.22
CA GLY A 105 -3.11 10.09 1.67
C GLY A 105 -2.62 9.73 3.06
N ASN A 106 -1.30 9.66 3.25
CA ASN A 106 -0.55 9.56 4.50
C ASN A 106 -1.13 8.53 5.50
N ASP A 107 -1.80 7.49 5.01
CA ASP A 107 -2.39 6.45 5.85
C ASP A 107 -1.28 5.60 6.51
N LEU A 108 -0.15 5.43 5.82
CA LEU A 108 1.03 4.77 6.40
C LEU A 108 1.64 5.62 7.52
N SER A 109 1.79 6.94 7.34
CA SER A 109 2.35 7.80 8.39
C SER A 109 1.45 7.83 9.62
N LEU A 110 0.12 7.86 9.41
CA LEU A 110 -0.87 7.79 10.47
C LEU A 110 -0.80 6.45 11.22
N SER A 111 -0.70 5.34 10.50
CA SER A 111 -0.62 3.99 11.09
C SER A 111 0.69 3.77 11.85
N LEU A 112 1.80 4.30 11.34
CA LEU A 112 3.11 4.23 12.00
C LEU A 112 3.22 5.17 13.21
N GLY A 113 2.27 6.09 13.42
CA GLY A 113 2.31 7.07 14.50
C GLY A 113 3.42 8.10 14.31
N LEU A 114 3.72 8.45 13.05
CA LEU A 114 4.75 9.46 12.77
C LEU A 114 4.30 10.84 13.27
N PRO A 115 5.21 11.66 13.81
CA PRO A 115 4.89 13.01 14.23
C PRO A 115 4.45 13.87 13.04
N ASP A 116 3.46 14.76 13.26
CA ASP A 116 3.01 15.73 12.26
C ASP A 116 4.13 16.68 11.82
N ASP A 117 5.09 16.90 12.71
CA ASP A 117 6.30 17.68 12.44
C ASP A 117 7.29 16.86 11.61
N ARG A 118 7.36 17.22 10.32
CA ARG A 118 8.25 16.59 9.35
C ARG A 118 9.72 16.68 9.74
N ASP A 119 10.15 17.74 10.43
CA ASP A 119 11.55 17.87 10.83
C ASP A 119 11.95 16.82 11.85
N ARG A 120 11.03 16.43 12.74
CA ARG A 120 11.25 15.31 13.67
C ARG A 120 11.36 13.97 12.96
N ILE A 121 10.62 13.77 11.87
CA ILE A 121 10.75 12.56 11.04
C ILE A 121 12.15 12.53 10.41
N ILE A 122 12.59 13.65 9.83
CA ILE A 122 13.92 13.78 9.21
C ILE A 122 15.01 13.52 10.25
N ASP A 123 14.90 14.09 11.45
CA ASP A 123 15.87 13.87 12.54
C ASP A 123 16.00 12.40 12.93
N ARG A 124 14.92 11.61 12.89
CA ARG A 124 14.98 10.16 13.12
C ARG A 124 15.68 9.44 11.98
N ILE A 125 15.33 9.77 10.73
CA ILE A 125 15.93 9.17 9.53
C ILE A 125 17.44 9.44 9.49
N LEU A 126 17.87 10.65 9.82
CA LEU A 126 19.28 11.07 9.74
C LEU A 126 20.18 10.32 10.75
N LYS A 127 19.63 9.78 11.84
CA LYS A 127 20.37 8.86 12.73
C LYS A 127 20.77 7.57 12.01
N GLY A 128 20.01 7.16 11.00
CA GLY A 128 20.28 5.97 10.20
C GLY A 128 20.09 4.64 10.93
N GLU A 129 19.49 4.65 12.12
CA GLU A 129 19.24 3.49 12.98
C GLU A 129 17.88 2.86 12.67
N VAL A 130 17.76 1.55 12.90
CA VAL A 130 16.45 0.88 12.82
C VAL A 130 15.68 1.17 14.10
N VAL A 131 14.54 1.85 13.97
CA VAL A 131 13.66 2.20 15.08
C VAL A 131 12.49 1.23 15.19
N ARG A 132 12.00 0.73 14.04
CA ARG A 132 10.88 -0.23 13.98
C ARG A 132 11.14 -1.26 12.89
N SER A 133 10.89 -2.52 13.20
CA SER A 133 10.80 -3.59 12.20
C SER A 133 9.33 -3.92 12.00
N VAL A 134 8.88 -3.91 10.74
CA VAL A 134 7.46 -4.08 10.38
C VAL A 134 7.29 -5.23 9.40
N ASP A 135 6.20 -5.94 9.54
CA ASP A 135 5.71 -6.93 8.60
C ASP A 135 5.26 -6.24 7.32
N VAL A 136 5.41 -6.95 6.20
CA VAL A 136 4.95 -6.53 4.89
C VAL A 136 3.95 -7.55 4.41
N GLY A 137 2.82 -7.08 3.88
CA GLY A 137 1.82 -7.96 3.29
C GLY A 137 2.24 -8.44 1.92
N GLU A 138 1.83 -9.65 1.56
CA GLU A 138 2.02 -10.25 0.25
C GLU A 138 0.67 -10.60 -0.38
N LEU A 139 0.52 -10.22 -1.64
CA LEU A 139 -0.57 -10.60 -2.53
C LEU A 139 0.00 -11.52 -3.63
N ILE A 140 -0.58 -12.71 -3.74
CA ILE A 140 -0.36 -13.64 -4.85
C ILE A 140 -1.62 -13.68 -5.69
N THR A 141 -1.47 -13.38 -6.98
CA THR A 141 -2.58 -13.31 -7.91
C THR A 141 -2.81 -14.64 -8.61
N HIS A 142 -4.08 -14.97 -8.86
CA HIS A 142 -4.48 -16.12 -9.67
C HIS A 142 -5.55 -15.65 -10.66
N ASN A 143 -5.64 -16.31 -11.82
CA ASN A 143 -6.70 -16.05 -12.82
C ASN A 143 -6.90 -14.56 -13.11
N ARG A 144 -5.80 -13.81 -13.36
CA ARG A 144 -5.88 -12.39 -13.72
C ARG A 144 -6.68 -12.26 -15.01
N SER A 145 -7.54 -11.25 -15.04
CA SER A 145 -8.34 -10.88 -16.20
C SER A 145 -8.34 -9.37 -16.30
N CYS A 146 -8.22 -8.80 -17.51
CA CYS A 146 -8.18 -7.35 -17.71
C CYS A 146 -6.99 -6.68 -16.98
N GLU A 147 -5.98 -6.28 -17.74
CA GLU A 147 -4.89 -5.43 -17.23
C GLU A 147 -5.16 -3.97 -17.60
N LEU A 148 -4.79 -3.06 -16.71
CA LEU A 148 -4.83 -1.62 -16.96
C LEU A 148 -3.46 -1.15 -17.44
N ASP A 149 -3.48 -0.24 -18.41
CA ASP A 149 -2.29 0.52 -18.78
C ASP A 149 -1.91 1.45 -17.62
N PRO A 150 -0.65 1.45 -17.16
CA PRO A 150 -0.24 2.17 -15.95
C PRO A 150 -0.27 3.69 -16.10
N VAL A 151 -0.38 4.22 -17.32
CA VAL A 151 -0.37 5.66 -17.59
C VAL A 151 -1.79 6.17 -17.84
N SER A 152 -2.53 5.50 -18.71
CA SER A 152 -3.90 5.89 -19.08
C SER A 152 -4.96 5.34 -18.12
N HIS A 153 -4.64 4.29 -17.35
CA HIS A 153 -5.58 3.54 -16.51
C HIS A 153 -6.77 2.96 -17.28
N GLU A 154 -6.62 2.77 -18.59
CA GLU A 154 -7.60 2.12 -19.46
C GLU A 154 -7.28 0.63 -19.65
N PRO A 155 -8.29 -0.22 -19.88
CA PRO A 155 -8.05 -1.63 -20.18
C PRO A 155 -7.19 -1.81 -21.44
N ILE A 156 -6.13 -2.60 -21.33
CA ILE A 156 -5.28 -2.94 -22.48
C ILE A 156 -6.04 -3.93 -23.39
N PRO A 157 -6.35 -3.56 -24.66
CA PRO A 157 -7.09 -4.44 -25.57
C PRO A 157 -6.29 -5.70 -25.93
N GLY A 158 -6.98 -6.84 -26.08
CA GLY A 158 -6.37 -8.09 -26.60
C GLY A 158 -5.80 -9.04 -25.54
N LEU A 159 -5.77 -8.68 -24.26
CA LEU A 159 -5.49 -9.61 -23.16
C LEU A 159 -6.76 -10.40 -22.79
N GLN A 160 -7.15 -11.37 -23.65
CA GLN A 160 -8.35 -12.20 -23.49
C GLN A 160 -8.11 -13.63 -22.97
N GLU A 161 -6.87 -14.00 -22.63
CA GLU A 161 -6.56 -15.30 -22.02
C GLU A 161 -5.97 -15.16 -20.62
N PRO A 162 -6.14 -16.14 -19.69
CA PRO A 162 -5.74 -16.03 -18.29
C PRO A 162 -4.21 -16.06 -18.17
N HIS A 163 -3.59 -14.93 -18.45
CA HIS A 163 -2.15 -14.79 -18.43
C HIS A 163 -1.69 -14.41 -17.03
N LYS A 164 -0.81 -15.26 -16.49
CA LYS A 164 -0.04 -15.12 -15.25
C LYS A 164 -0.82 -15.36 -13.95
N SER A 165 -0.60 -16.55 -13.40
CA SER A 165 -0.85 -16.88 -11.99
C SER A 165 0.50 -16.90 -11.27
N GLY A 166 0.50 -16.56 -9.99
CA GLY A 166 1.70 -16.61 -9.16
C GLY A 166 2.57 -15.37 -9.27
N GLU A 167 2.04 -14.22 -9.73
CA GLU A 167 2.74 -12.95 -9.52
C GLU A 167 2.55 -12.49 -8.08
N HIS A 168 3.66 -12.07 -7.47
CA HIS A 168 3.75 -11.57 -6.11
C HIS A 168 3.80 -10.05 -6.10
N TRP A 169 3.00 -9.45 -5.23
CA TRP A 169 2.94 -8.01 -5.00
C TRP A 169 3.01 -7.77 -3.50
N LEU A 170 3.81 -6.79 -3.08
CA LEU A 170 3.94 -6.41 -1.68
C LEU A 170 3.03 -5.23 -1.37
N PHE A 171 2.51 -5.19 -0.15
CA PHE A 171 1.72 -4.06 0.36
C PHE A 171 2.13 -3.72 1.80
N ASN A 172 2.21 -2.42 2.09
CA ASN A 172 2.58 -1.92 3.42
C ASN A 172 1.34 -1.78 4.30
N ILE A 173 0.23 -1.32 3.72
CA ILE A 173 -1.00 -0.97 4.41
C ILE A 173 -2.03 -2.07 4.25
N SER A 174 -2.46 -2.31 3.01
CA SER A 174 -3.56 -3.23 2.73
C SER A 174 -3.61 -3.69 1.28
N SER A 175 -4.32 -4.79 1.07
CA SER A 175 -4.73 -5.25 -0.24
C SER A 175 -6.11 -5.87 -0.16
N GLY A 176 -6.91 -5.69 -1.20
CA GLY A 176 -8.32 -6.07 -1.18
C GLY A 176 -8.87 -6.33 -2.58
N ILE A 177 -10.05 -6.94 -2.59
CA ILE A 177 -10.79 -7.29 -3.80
C ILE A 177 -12.25 -6.86 -3.69
N GLY A 178 -12.73 -6.18 -4.73
CA GLY A 178 -14.12 -5.77 -4.86
C GLY A 178 -14.32 -4.26 -4.74
N PHE A 179 -15.22 -3.85 -3.86
CA PHE A 179 -15.77 -2.49 -3.84
C PHE A 179 -14.77 -1.40 -3.47
N ASP A 180 -13.88 -1.65 -2.51
CA ASP A 180 -12.75 -0.79 -2.16
C ASP A 180 -11.81 -0.55 -3.35
N ALA A 181 -11.37 -1.63 -4.01
CA ALA A 181 -10.56 -1.55 -5.22
C ALA A 181 -11.29 -0.81 -6.36
N ALA A 182 -12.60 -1.05 -6.50
CA ALA A 182 -13.41 -0.37 -7.51
C ALA A 182 -13.53 1.13 -7.25
N ILE A 183 -13.56 1.56 -5.98
CA ILE A 183 -13.51 2.99 -5.62
C ILE A 183 -12.17 3.58 -6.06
N CYS A 184 -11.05 2.92 -5.73
CA CYS A 184 -9.72 3.40 -6.11
C CYS A 184 -9.59 3.59 -7.62
N GLN A 185 -10.01 2.59 -8.41
CA GLN A 185 -10.00 2.71 -9.87
C GLN A 185 -10.84 3.91 -10.32
N GLN A 186 -12.11 3.98 -9.87
CA GLN A 186 -13.05 5.00 -10.35
C GLN A 186 -12.64 6.42 -9.93
N ALA A 187 -11.97 6.57 -8.79
CA ALA A 187 -11.41 7.83 -8.34
C ALA A 187 -10.26 8.32 -9.24
N VAL A 188 -9.46 7.40 -9.81
CA VAL A 188 -8.37 7.73 -10.73
C VAL A 188 -8.90 8.30 -12.05
N ILE A 189 -9.90 7.66 -12.65
CA ILE A 189 -10.48 8.08 -13.94
C ILE A 189 -11.50 9.22 -13.84
N SER A 190 -11.82 9.67 -12.62
CA SER A 190 -12.86 10.69 -12.42
C SER A 190 -12.42 12.06 -12.98
N PRO A 191 -13.18 12.68 -13.92
CA PRO A 191 -12.80 13.94 -14.57
C PRO A 191 -12.74 15.12 -13.59
N PHE A 192 -13.43 15.02 -12.45
CA PHE A 192 -13.44 16.03 -11.39
C PHE A 192 -12.18 16.02 -10.50
N LYS A 193 -11.26 15.06 -10.69
CA LYS A 193 -10.01 14.91 -9.91
C LYS A 193 -9.15 16.17 -9.93
N LYS A 194 -8.98 16.79 -11.10
CA LYS A 194 -8.15 18.00 -11.25
C LYS A 194 -8.74 19.22 -10.54
N ILE A 195 -10.07 19.35 -10.52
CA ILE A 195 -10.77 20.49 -9.92
C ILE A 195 -10.78 20.36 -8.39
N LEU A 196 -11.15 19.19 -7.86
CA LEU A 196 -11.27 18.97 -6.42
C LEU A 196 -9.91 18.85 -5.72
N ASN A 197 -8.87 18.34 -6.39
CA ASN A 197 -7.51 18.33 -5.84
C ASN A 197 -6.94 19.75 -5.70
N ARG A 198 -7.29 20.69 -6.59
CA ARG A 198 -6.91 22.11 -6.45
C ARG A 198 -7.56 22.79 -5.23
N LEU A 199 -8.69 22.26 -4.76
CA LEU A 199 -9.41 22.75 -3.58
C LEU A 199 -9.08 21.94 -2.31
N SER A 200 -8.11 21.03 -2.36
CA SER A 200 -7.78 20.10 -1.26
C SER A 200 -8.94 19.20 -0.82
N LEU A 201 -9.95 19.00 -1.69
CA LEU A 201 -11.14 18.18 -1.43
C LEU A 201 -11.02 16.76 -2.02
N GLY A 202 -9.81 16.25 -2.21
CA GLY A 202 -9.55 14.94 -2.82
C GLY A 202 -10.30 13.79 -2.14
N LYS A 203 -10.51 13.86 -0.81
CA LYS A 203 -11.29 12.88 -0.03
C LYS A 203 -12.77 12.81 -0.44
N LEU A 204 -13.36 13.90 -0.94
CA LEU A 204 -14.77 13.92 -1.39
C LEU A 204 -14.99 13.11 -2.66
N ILE A 205 -13.96 12.96 -3.52
CA ILE A 205 -14.05 12.12 -4.72
C ILE A 205 -14.33 10.68 -4.31
N TYR A 206 -13.51 10.14 -3.40
CA TYR A 206 -13.66 8.78 -2.88
C TYR A 206 -15.05 8.54 -2.27
N ILE A 207 -15.54 9.48 -1.45
CA ILE A 207 -16.88 9.38 -0.85
C ILE A 207 -17.98 9.39 -1.93
N SER A 208 -17.91 10.29 -2.90
CA SER A 208 -18.91 10.38 -3.97
C SER A 208 -18.94 9.13 -4.86
N VAL A 209 -17.76 8.59 -5.17
CA VAL A 209 -17.60 7.33 -5.91
C VAL A 209 -18.14 6.17 -5.10
N ALA A 210 -17.85 6.11 -3.79
CA ALA A 210 -18.37 5.07 -2.90
C ALA A 210 -19.91 5.08 -2.86
N ILE A 211 -20.54 6.25 -2.72
CA ILE A 211 -22.01 6.40 -2.72
C ILE A 211 -22.62 5.96 -4.06
N ARG A 212 -21.97 6.27 -5.18
CA ARG A 212 -22.44 5.82 -6.49
C ARG A 212 -22.30 4.31 -6.65
N LEU A 213 -21.14 3.75 -6.31
CA LEU A 213 -20.85 2.33 -6.47
C LEU A 213 -21.68 1.46 -5.51
N ILE A 214 -22.01 1.93 -4.30
CA ILE A 214 -22.80 1.11 -3.37
C ILE A 214 -24.22 0.89 -3.89
N MET A 215 -24.70 1.76 -4.78
CA MET A 215 -26.02 1.59 -5.42
C MET A 215 -25.96 0.66 -6.64
N THR A 216 -24.83 0.57 -7.33
CA THR A 216 -24.73 -0.13 -8.62
C THR A 216 -23.96 -1.45 -8.55
N SER A 217 -22.96 -1.60 -7.67
CA SER A 217 -22.12 -2.79 -7.61
C SER A 217 -22.90 -4.01 -7.09
N PRO A 218 -22.82 -5.18 -7.77
CA PRO A 218 -23.47 -6.39 -7.29
C PRO A 218 -22.70 -7.01 -6.12
N MET A 219 -23.40 -7.70 -5.23
CA MET A 219 -22.76 -8.62 -4.28
C MET A 219 -22.55 -9.97 -4.96
N VAL A 220 -21.30 -10.41 -5.04
CA VAL A 220 -20.89 -11.63 -5.74
C VAL A 220 -20.68 -12.77 -4.75
N PRO A 221 -20.91 -14.02 -5.13
CA PRO A 221 -20.44 -15.16 -4.33
C PRO A 221 -18.94 -15.02 -4.06
N MET A 222 -18.55 -15.11 -2.79
CA MET A 222 -17.18 -14.99 -2.32
C MET A 222 -16.93 -16.09 -1.30
N ARG A 223 -15.90 -16.92 -1.57
CA ARG A 223 -15.39 -17.96 -0.69
C ARG A 223 -14.05 -17.50 -0.15
N ILE A 224 -13.94 -17.39 1.17
CA ILE A 224 -12.72 -17.02 1.86
C ILE A 224 -12.25 -18.21 2.67
N THR A 225 -11.02 -18.66 2.41
CA THR A 225 -10.34 -19.71 3.18
C THR A 225 -9.26 -19.06 4.02
N LEU A 226 -9.40 -19.11 5.34
CA LEU A 226 -8.46 -18.54 6.31
C LEU A 226 -7.59 -19.65 6.88
N ARG A 227 -6.28 -19.41 6.99
CA ARG A 227 -5.31 -20.33 7.61
C ARG A 227 -4.71 -19.68 8.85
N GLY A 228 -4.90 -20.31 10.00
CA GLY A 228 -4.32 -19.89 11.28
C GLY A 228 -2.87 -20.36 11.45
N ASP A 229 -2.20 -19.85 12.48
CA ASP A 229 -0.84 -20.26 12.84
C ASP A 229 -0.75 -21.67 13.40
N ASP A 230 -1.84 -22.14 14.01
CA ASP A 230 -2.01 -23.50 14.55
C ASP A 230 -2.27 -24.56 13.45
N GLY A 231 -2.22 -24.17 12.18
CA GLY A 231 -2.58 -25.01 11.05
C GLY A 231 -4.08 -25.19 10.85
N SER A 232 -4.93 -24.55 11.67
CA SER A 232 -6.37 -24.59 11.48
C SER A 232 -6.78 -23.89 10.19
N SER A 233 -7.84 -24.39 9.57
CA SER A 233 -8.43 -23.80 8.37
C SER A 233 -9.91 -23.53 8.59
N ARG A 234 -10.36 -22.34 8.21
CA ARG A 234 -11.76 -21.92 8.29
C ARG A 234 -12.22 -21.43 6.93
N ILE A 235 -13.42 -21.84 6.52
CA ILE A 235 -14.00 -21.43 5.24
C ILE A 235 -15.27 -20.64 5.49
N CYS A 236 -15.39 -19.48 4.85
CA CYS A 236 -16.59 -18.65 4.85
C CYS A 236 -17.03 -18.39 3.41
N SER A 237 -18.25 -18.81 3.06
CA SER A 237 -18.85 -18.56 1.74
C SER A 237 -20.08 -17.68 1.89
N ARG A 238 -20.09 -16.49 1.30
CA ARG A 238 -21.20 -15.51 1.36
C ARG A 238 -21.30 -14.70 0.08
N ARG A 239 -22.31 -13.84 -0.05
CA ARG A 239 -22.33 -12.82 -1.10
C ARG A 239 -21.64 -11.56 -0.57
N GLY A 240 -20.43 -11.31 -1.05
CA GLY A 240 -19.58 -10.20 -0.63
C GLY A 240 -19.67 -9.00 -1.57
N LEU A 241 -19.51 -7.82 -0.99
CA LEU A 241 -19.26 -6.56 -1.69
C LEU A 241 -17.75 -6.29 -1.79
N LEU A 242 -17.01 -6.54 -0.71
CA LEU A 242 -15.55 -6.46 -0.64
C LEU A 242 -15.00 -7.45 0.37
N ALA A 243 -13.72 -7.78 0.20
CA ALA A 243 -12.87 -8.32 1.24
C ALA A 243 -11.50 -7.63 1.17
N VAL A 244 -11.10 -7.05 2.30
CA VAL A 244 -9.83 -6.34 2.47
C VAL A 244 -8.98 -7.06 3.50
N CYS A 245 -7.68 -7.08 3.27
CA CYS A 245 -6.64 -7.62 4.13
C CYS A 245 -5.74 -6.46 4.57
N MET A 246 -5.64 -6.27 5.88
CA MET A 246 -4.97 -5.14 6.51
C MET A 246 -3.68 -5.63 7.20
N ASN A 247 -2.57 -4.97 6.88
CA ASN A 247 -1.31 -5.03 7.62
C ASN A 247 -1.15 -3.82 8.56
N GLN A 248 -1.79 -2.70 8.22
CA GLN A 248 -1.83 -1.48 9.03
C GLN A 248 -3.27 -1.12 9.44
N THR A 249 -3.43 -0.14 10.34
CA THR A 249 -4.75 0.22 10.88
C THR A 249 -5.60 1.03 9.91
N TYR A 250 -4.99 1.96 9.16
CA TYR A 250 -5.72 2.95 8.37
C TYR A 250 -5.56 2.72 6.87
N GLU A 251 -6.65 2.90 6.12
CA GLU A 251 -6.65 2.92 4.65
C GLU A 251 -7.59 4.02 4.15
N GLY A 252 -7.32 4.56 2.95
CA GLY A 252 -8.28 5.38 2.21
C GLY A 252 -8.57 6.74 2.84
N GLY A 253 -7.63 7.29 3.60
CA GLY A 253 -7.76 8.58 4.27
C GLY A 253 -8.32 8.51 5.69
N GLY A 254 -8.02 7.43 6.41
CA GLY A 254 -8.34 7.24 7.83
C GLY A 254 -9.42 6.20 8.15
N PHE A 255 -9.81 5.34 7.20
CA PHE A 255 -10.76 4.25 7.50
C PHE A 255 -10.07 3.12 8.25
N MET A 256 -10.67 2.66 9.35
CA MET A 256 -10.16 1.56 10.16
C MET A 256 -10.92 0.26 9.81
N PHE A 257 -10.64 -0.38 8.67
CA PHE A 257 -11.34 -1.63 8.32
C PHE A 257 -11.13 -2.73 9.37
N CYS A 258 -9.91 -2.83 9.88
CA CYS A 258 -9.50 -3.71 10.97
C CYS A 258 -8.80 -2.86 12.05
N PRO A 259 -9.54 -2.30 13.04
CA PRO A 259 -8.96 -1.39 14.04
C PRO A 259 -7.87 -2.01 14.92
N GLY A 260 -7.78 -3.34 14.97
CA GLY A 260 -6.80 -4.08 15.75
C GLY A 260 -5.59 -4.58 14.97
N SER A 261 -5.44 -4.21 13.69
CA SER A 261 -4.31 -4.64 12.87
C SER A 261 -2.98 -4.28 13.49
N SER A 262 -2.00 -5.18 13.36
CA SER A 262 -0.63 -4.96 13.78
C SER A 262 0.31 -5.31 12.63
N ASP A 263 1.35 -4.51 12.46
CA ASP A 263 2.43 -4.74 11.52
C ASP A 263 3.62 -5.45 12.18
N GLN A 264 3.42 -6.15 13.31
CA GLN A 264 4.52 -6.82 14.02
C GLN A 264 4.20 -8.25 14.45
N ASP A 265 2.95 -8.68 14.33
CA ASP A 265 2.46 -9.95 14.88
C ASP A 265 2.54 -11.13 13.90
N ARG A 266 3.12 -10.94 12.70
CA ARG A 266 3.22 -11.97 11.64
C ARG A 266 1.87 -12.50 11.16
N GLN A 267 0.79 -11.75 11.38
CA GLN A 267 -0.55 -12.08 10.92
C GLN A 267 -1.09 -10.95 10.03
N VAL A 268 -2.20 -11.22 9.36
CA VAL A 268 -2.99 -10.23 8.64
C VAL A 268 -4.43 -10.25 9.11
N ASP A 269 -5.07 -9.09 9.12
CA ASP A 269 -6.45 -8.91 9.57
C ASP A 269 -7.38 -8.69 8.36
N MET A 270 -8.33 -9.60 8.17
CA MET A 270 -9.36 -9.52 7.14
C MET A 270 -10.57 -8.73 7.64
N CYS A 271 -11.13 -7.86 6.80
CA CYS A 271 -12.50 -7.37 6.91
C CYS A 271 -13.28 -7.69 5.63
N MET A 272 -14.42 -8.38 5.77
CA MET A 272 -15.36 -8.66 4.68
C MET A 272 -16.68 -7.95 4.95
N ALA A 273 -17.17 -7.22 3.95
CA ALA A 273 -18.55 -6.70 3.94
C ALA A 273 -19.39 -7.49 2.95
N GLY A 274 -20.47 -8.10 3.42
CA GLY A 274 -21.36 -8.95 2.62
C GLY A 274 -22.72 -9.13 3.26
N ASP A 275 -23.69 -9.62 2.49
CA ASP A 275 -25.10 -9.79 2.93
C ASP A 275 -25.70 -8.52 3.58
N ILE A 276 -25.23 -7.32 3.19
CA ILE A 276 -25.73 -6.04 3.70
C ILE A 276 -26.92 -5.55 2.87
N ASN A 277 -27.86 -4.84 3.50
CA ASN A 277 -28.79 -4.00 2.76
C ASN A 277 -28.03 -2.75 2.29
N ARG A 278 -28.20 -2.33 1.03
CA ARG A 278 -27.55 -1.11 0.49
C ARG A 278 -27.83 0.13 1.35
N LEU A 279 -29.02 0.25 1.94
CA LEU A 279 -29.33 1.37 2.84
C LEU A 279 -28.56 1.31 4.17
N ASN A 280 -28.23 0.10 4.66
CA ASN A 280 -27.44 -0.06 5.87
C ASN A 280 -26.00 0.46 5.69
N PHE A 281 -25.52 0.61 4.45
CA PHE A 281 -24.23 1.22 4.17
C PHE A 281 -24.12 2.61 4.79
N PHE A 282 -25.15 3.45 4.70
CA PHE A 282 -25.11 4.82 5.26
C PHE A 282 -25.02 4.83 6.79
N HIS A 283 -25.35 3.71 7.44
CA HIS A 283 -25.17 3.53 8.88
C HIS A 283 -23.80 2.92 9.24
N ILE A 284 -23.31 1.99 8.42
CA ILE A 284 -22.02 1.30 8.62
C ILE A 284 -20.84 2.23 8.26
N PHE A 285 -20.89 2.85 7.09
CA PHE A 285 -19.78 3.58 6.47
C PHE A 285 -19.19 4.68 7.37
N PRO A 286 -19.98 5.55 8.04
CA PRO A 286 -19.41 6.55 8.93
C PRO A 286 -18.70 5.96 10.16
N LYS A 287 -19.11 4.76 10.61
CA LYS A 287 -18.53 4.11 11.80
C LYS A 287 -17.17 3.50 11.54
N VAL A 288 -16.83 3.20 10.28
CA VAL A 288 -15.54 2.62 9.89
C VAL A 288 -14.37 3.54 10.28
N TYR A 289 -14.56 4.87 10.25
CA TYR A 289 -13.55 5.84 10.71
C TYR A 289 -13.15 5.72 12.19
N LYS A 290 -13.98 5.07 13.01
CA LYS A 290 -13.73 4.86 14.44
C LYS A 290 -13.73 3.38 14.82
N GLY A 291 -13.73 2.48 13.82
CA GLY A 291 -13.84 1.04 14.05
C GLY A 291 -15.19 0.54 14.58
N GLY A 292 -16.21 1.40 14.66
CA GLY A 292 -17.52 1.05 15.24
C GLY A 292 -18.39 0.14 14.36
N HIS A 293 -17.90 -0.25 13.18
CA HIS A 293 -18.53 -1.21 12.28
C HIS A 293 -18.27 -2.66 12.67
N VAL A 294 -17.23 -2.93 13.48
CA VAL A 294 -16.90 -4.28 13.93
C VAL A 294 -18.06 -4.87 14.75
N GLY A 295 -18.47 -6.09 14.41
CA GLY A 295 -19.61 -6.76 15.02
C GLY A 295 -20.98 -6.39 14.45
N MET A 296 -21.07 -5.41 13.54
CA MET A 296 -22.32 -5.09 12.85
C MET A 296 -22.71 -6.19 11.86
N LYS A 297 -24.02 -6.39 11.68
CA LYS A 297 -24.55 -7.36 10.72
C LYS A 297 -24.00 -7.11 9.32
N GLY A 298 -23.46 -8.17 8.71
CA GLY A 298 -22.87 -8.15 7.38
C GLY A 298 -21.41 -7.68 7.33
N ILE A 299 -20.81 -7.36 8.49
CA ILE A 299 -19.37 -7.15 8.64
C ILE A 299 -18.79 -8.38 9.32
N ARG A 300 -17.70 -8.92 8.75
CA ARG A 300 -16.94 -10.02 9.33
C ARG A 300 -15.49 -9.62 9.40
N THR A 301 -14.89 -9.81 10.55
CA THR A 301 -13.44 -9.67 10.73
C THR A 301 -12.84 -11.00 11.13
N ALA A 302 -11.58 -11.22 10.75
CA ALA A 302 -10.81 -12.38 11.17
C ALA A 302 -9.33 -12.06 11.11
N ARG A 303 -8.56 -12.70 11.98
CA ARG A 303 -7.10 -12.68 11.93
C ARG A 303 -6.58 -14.04 11.49
N CYS A 304 -5.58 -14.05 10.63
CA CYS A 304 -4.99 -15.27 10.08
C CYS A 304 -3.57 -15.03 9.57
N ARG A 305 -2.82 -16.11 9.35
CA ARG A 305 -1.50 -16.06 8.70
C ARG A 305 -1.59 -15.82 7.21
N SER A 306 -2.58 -16.46 6.59
CA SER A 306 -2.89 -16.28 5.18
C SER A 306 -4.36 -16.53 4.91
N MET A 307 -4.85 -15.92 3.83
CA MET A 307 -6.20 -16.11 3.33
C MET A 307 -6.21 -16.27 1.82
N THR A 308 -7.10 -17.10 1.32
CA THR A 308 -7.42 -17.19 -0.12
C THR A 308 -8.85 -16.70 -0.32
N ILE A 309 -9.04 -15.75 -1.21
CA ILE A 309 -10.34 -15.19 -1.58
C ILE A 309 -10.65 -15.61 -3.01
N GLU A 310 -11.78 -16.28 -3.21
CA GLU A 310 -12.30 -16.70 -4.51
C GLU A 310 -13.66 -16.04 -4.75
N THR A 311 -13.85 -15.43 -5.92
CA THR A 311 -15.07 -14.71 -6.29
C THR A 311 -15.74 -15.34 -7.51
N GLY A 312 -17.07 -15.31 -7.55
CA GLY A 312 -17.85 -15.91 -8.66
C GLY A 312 -17.66 -15.23 -10.01
N GLN A 313 -16.99 -14.08 -10.05
CA GLN A 313 -16.56 -13.36 -11.25
C GLN A 313 -15.32 -12.53 -10.93
N PRO A 314 -14.51 -12.11 -11.93
CA PRO A 314 -13.37 -11.25 -11.68
C PRO A 314 -13.76 -9.87 -11.15
N LEU A 315 -13.06 -9.41 -10.12
CA LEU A 315 -13.24 -8.11 -9.48
C LEU A 315 -11.90 -7.35 -9.44
N TRP A 316 -11.97 -6.03 -9.31
CA TRP A 316 -10.78 -5.19 -9.13
C TRP A 316 -10.02 -5.61 -7.87
N VAL A 317 -8.69 -5.60 -7.96
CA VAL A 317 -7.77 -5.86 -6.85
C VAL A 317 -6.87 -4.63 -6.69
N HIS A 318 -6.60 -4.25 -5.44
CA HIS A 318 -5.64 -3.19 -5.14
C HIS A 318 -4.53 -3.65 -4.19
N THR A 319 -3.40 -2.96 -4.23
CA THR A 319 -2.32 -3.03 -3.23
C THR A 319 -1.97 -1.60 -2.83
N ASP A 320 -2.12 -1.25 -1.55
CA ASP A 320 -1.95 0.11 -1.01
C ASP A 320 -2.75 1.19 -1.78
N GLY A 321 -3.89 0.79 -2.35
CA GLY A 321 -4.80 1.67 -3.09
C GLY A 321 -4.55 1.75 -4.60
N GLU A 322 -3.45 1.19 -5.10
CA GLU A 322 -3.14 1.13 -6.53
C GLU A 322 -3.83 -0.07 -7.19
N VAL A 323 -4.47 0.14 -8.34
CA VAL A 323 -5.28 -0.87 -9.04
C VAL A 323 -4.71 -1.13 -10.42
N ASN A 324 -4.31 -2.37 -10.69
CA ASN A 324 -3.66 -2.75 -11.95
C ASN A 324 -4.44 -3.79 -12.77
N PHE A 325 -5.32 -4.56 -12.14
CA PHE A 325 -6.00 -5.68 -12.79
C PHE A 325 -7.27 -6.12 -12.06
N LYS A 326 -8.05 -6.98 -12.72
CA LYS A 326 -9.05 -7.81 -12.05
C LYS A 326 -8.55 -9.24 -11.83
N SER A 327 -9.10 -9.90 -10.82
CA SER A 327 -8.86 -11.31 -10.55
C SER A 327 -10.12 -11.93 -9.97
N SER A 328 -10.31 -13.24 -10.20
CA SER A 328 -11.33 -14.03 -9.51
C SER A 328 -10.79 -14.82 -8.32
N ARG A 329 -9.47 -14.83 -8.11
CA ARG A 329 -8.84 -15.52 -7.00
C ARG A 329 -7.52 -14.87 -6.60
N ILE A 330 -7.40 -14.52 -5.33
CA ILE A 330 -6.17 -13.97 -4.74
C ILE A 330 -5.81 -14.70 -3.45
N THR A 331 -4.52 -14.79 -3.16
CA THR A 331 -4.01 -15.25 -1.87
C THR A 331 -3.25 -14.11 -1.21
N LEU A 332 -3.51 -13.90 0.07
CA LEU A 332 -2.94 -12.80 0.86
C LEU A 332 -2.30 -13.38 2.12
N GLY A 333 -1.21 -12.77 2.58
CA GLY A 333 -0.53 -13.18 3.81
C GLY A 333 0.58 -12.22 4.20
N VAL A 334 1.45 -12.63 5.11
CA VAL A 334 2.65 -11.89 5.51
C VAL A 334 3.87 -12.38 4.73
N TYR A 335 4.61 -11.45 4.16
CA TYR A 335 5.89 -11.70 3.51
C TYR A 335 6.93 -12.21 4.53
N PRO A 336 7.82 -13.17 4.16
CA PRO A 336 8.72 -13.80 5.13
C PRO A 336 9.69 -12.82 5.81
N GLU A 337 10.14 -11.80 5.09
CA GLU A 337 11.07 -10.80 5.62
C GLU A 337 10.32 -9.60 6.19
N LYS A 338 10.94 -8.94 7.17
CA LYS A 338 10.43 -7.68 7.73
C LYS A 338 11.17 -6.51 7.12
N LEU A 339 10.45 -5.40 6.93
CA LEU A 339 11.01 -4.13 6.53
C LEU A 339 11.60 -3.40 7.74
N GLN A 340 12.84 -2.94 7.62
CA GLN A 340 13.51 -2.16 8.66
C GLN A 340 13.27 -0.67 8.42
N LEU A 341 12.65 0.02 9.38
CA LEU A 341 12.32 1.44 9.28
C LEU A 341 13.24 2.30 10.15
N MET A 342 13.65 3.46 9.62
CA MET A 342 14.43 4.49 10.33
C MET A 342 13.54 5.56 11.01
N LEU A 343 12.32 5.20 11.43
CA LEU A 343 11.21 6.13 11.72
C LEU A 343 10.65 6.07 13.14
#